data_AF-A0AAD9X041-F1
#
_entry.id   AF-A0AAD9X041-F1
#
_cell.length_a   1.000
_cell.length_b   1.000
_cell.length_c   1.000
_cell.angle_alpha   90.00
_cell.angle_beta   90.00
_cell.angle_gamma   90.00
#
_symmetry.space_group_name_H-M   'P 1'
#
loop_
_entity.id
_entity.type
_entity.pdbx_description
1 polymer ?
#
loop_
_entity_poly.entity_id
_entity_poly.type
_entity_poly.pdbx_seq_one_letter_code
_entity_poly.pdbx_strand_id
1 'polypeptide(L)' 'MKKSLAYDDLRRMGDIWKTYEGIPPLYDKIKRMVIPNALKVLRLQKGHKYCLLGRLSLEVGWNHYNTIK' A
#
# COMPACT_ATOMS: atom_id res chain seq x y z
N MET A 1 28.98 -18.81 -12.58
CA MET A 1 28.59 -17.39 -12.48
C MET A 1 27.34 -17.12 -13.32
N LYS A 2 26.13 -17.24 -12.76
CA LYS A 2 24.84 -16.86 -13.41
C LYS A 2 23.77 -16.44 -12.39
N LYS A 3 24.16 -15.91 -11.23
CA LYS A 3 23.23 -15.50 -10.15
C LYS A 3 23.15 -13.98 -9.94
N SER A 4 23.94 -13.16 -10.64
CA SER A 4 23.98 -11.70 -10.43
C SER A 4 22.91 -10.95 -11.24
N LEU A 5 22.79 -11.20 -12.54
CA LEU A 5 21.89 -10.45 -13.43
C LEU A 5 20.42 -10.48 -12.99
N ALA A 6 19.90 -11.65 -12.59
CA ALA A 6 18.52 -11.76 -12.11
C ALA A 6 18.30 -11.07 -10.75
N TYR A 7 19.32 -11.04 -9.89
CA TYR A 7 19.24 -10.40 -8.57
C TYR A 7 19.33 -8.88 -8.67
N ASP A 8 20.15 -8.38 -9.61
CA ASP A 8 20.26 -6.95 -9.93
C ASP A 8 19.00 -6.44 -10.65
N ASP A 9 18.37 -7.25 -11.52
CA ASP A 9 17.08 -6.93 -12.14
C ASP A 9 15.90 -6.99 -11.15
N LEU A 10 15.89 -7.98 -10.24
CA LEU A 10 14.91 -8.03 -9.13
C LEU A 10 15.07 -6.84 -8.17
N ARG A 11 16.30 -6.39 -7.93
CA ARG A 11 16.58 -5.20 -7.11
C ARG A 11 16.11 -3.92 -7.80
N ARG A 12 16.34 -3.75 -9.11
CA ARG A 12 15.77 -2.64 -9.90
C ARG A 12 14.25 -2.63 -9.91
N MET A 13 13.60 -3.80 -9.88
CA MET A 13 12.14 -3.89 -9.91
C MET A 13 11.51 -3.36 -8.62
N GLY A 14 12.21 -3.46 -7.49
CA GLY A 14 11.82 -2.86 -6.21
C GLY A 14 11.85 -1.33 -6.21
N ASP A 15 12.61 -0.70 -7.11
CA ASP A 15 12.75 0.76 -7.15
C ASP A 15 11.62 1.47 -7.94
N ILE A 16 10.85 0.72 -8.75
CA ILE A 16 9.78 1.26 -9.59
C ILE A 16 8.52 1.56 -8.77
N TRP A 17 8.24 0.76 -7.74
CA TRP A 17 7.04 0.86 -6.91
C TRP A 17 7.37 1.24 -5.49
N LYS A 18 6.82 2.37 -5.04
CA LYS A 18 7.00 2.89 -3.69
C LYS A 18 5.67 2.88 -2.96
N THR A 19 5.65 2.30 -1.77
CA THR A 19 4.48 2.26 -0.90
C THR A 19 4.83 2.90 0.44
N TYR A 20 3.91 3.70 0.96
CA TYR A 20 4.07 4.42 2.22
C TYR A 20 2.77 4.31 3.01
N GLU A 21 2.91 4.29 4.32
CA GLU A 21 1.78 4.37 5.24
C GLU A 21 1.53 5.84 5.58
N GLY A 22 0.32 6.31 5.30
CA GLY A 22 0.02 7.75 5.28
C GLY A 22 0.56 8.47 4.03
N ILE A 23 0.54 9.79 4.06
CA ILE A 23 1.02 10.62 2.95
C ILE A 23 2.31 11.31 3.38
N PRO A 24 3.45 11.04 2.73
CA PRO A 24 4.69 11.72 3.05
C PRO A 24 4.60 13.21 2.68
N PRO A 25 5.34 14.11 3.37
CA PRO A 25 5.32 15.54 3.09
C PRO A 25 5.63 15.92 1.62
N LEU A 26 6.44 15.10 0.94
CA LEU A 26 6.79 15.30 -0.47
C LEU A 26 5.60 15.11 -1.43
N TYR A 27 4.61 14.29 -1.06
CA TYR A 27 3.49 13.93 -1.92
C TYR A 27 2.18 14.62 -1.53
N ASP A 28 2.15 15.35 -0.41
CA ASP A 28 0.96 16.01 0.12
C ASP A 28 0.37 17.06 -0.84
N LYS A 29 1.25 17.80 -1.53
CA LYS A 29 0.86 18.86 -2.47
C LYS A 29 0.46 18.36 -3.85
N ILE A 30 0.66 17.08 -4.14
CA ILE A 30 0.41 16.50 -5.46
C ILE A 30 -1.00 15.93 -5.51
N LYS A 31 -1.70 16.10 -6.64
CA LYS A 31 -3.04 15.52 -6.83
C LYS A 31 -2.98 14.00 -6.74
N ARG A 32 -3.67 13.46 -5.74
CA ARG A 32 -3.82 12.01 -5.53
C ARG A 32 -4.79 11.44 -6.55
N MET A 33 -4.36 10.40 -7.25
CA MET A 33 -5.19 9.67 -8.20
C MET A 33 -5.73 8.40 -7.55
N VAL A 34 -6.95 8.03 -7.92
CA VAL A 34 -7.64 6.84 -7.41
C VAL A 34 -8.02 5.97 -8.60
N ILE A 35 -7.77 4.67 -8.50
CA ILE A 35 -8.18 3.69 -9.52
C ILE A 35 -9.63 3.30 -9.24
N PRO A 36 -10.61 3.68 -10.10
CA PRO A 36 -12.02 3.45 -9.81
C PRO A 36 -12.37 1.96 -9.70
N ASN A 37 -11.73 1.12 -10.51
CA ASN A 37 -12.01 -0.32 -10.55
C ASN A 37 -11.63 -1.07 -9.25
N ALA A 38 -10.78 -0.48 -8.40
CA ALA A 38 -10.39 -1.06 -7.12
C ALA A 38 -11.19 -0.48 -5.94
N LEU A 39 -12.15 0.42 -6.18
CA LEU A 39 -12.92 1.04 -5.10
C LEU A 39 -13.94 0.08 -4.51
N LYS A 40 -13.85 -0.11 -3.18
CA LYS A 40 -14.79 -0.91 -2.40
C LYS A 40 -16.26 -0.58 -2.70
N VAL A 41 -16.63 0.70 -2.75
CA VAL A 41 -18.03 1.12 -2.96
C VAL A 41 -18.59 0.66 -4.31
N LEU A 42 -17.72 0.50 -5.32
CA LEU A 42 -18.09 0.08 -6.66
C LEU A 42 -18.02 -1.44 -6.87
N ARG A 43 -17.27 -2.16 -6.02
CA ARG A 43 -17.01 -3.60 -6.19
C ARG A 43 -17.71 -4.47 -5.17
N LEU A 44 -17.95 -3.97 -3.96
CA LEU A 44 -18.56 -4.73 -2.87
C LEU A 44 -20.04 -4.35 -2.70
N GLN A 45 -20.93 -5.34 -2.77
CA GLN A 45 -22.35 -5.13 -2.50
C GLN A 45 -22.59 -4.77 -1.02
N LYS A 46 -23.63 -3.97 -0.77
CA LYS A 46 -24.07 -3.60 0.57
C LYS A 46 -24.36 -4.86 1.39
N GLY A 47 -23.90 -4.89 2.65
CA GLY A 47 -24.11 -6.01 3.58
C GLY A 47 -22.94 -6.99 3.69
N HIS A 48 -22.01 -7.01 2.74
CA HIS A 48 -20.82 -7.84 2.85
C HIS A 48 -19.82 -7.27 3.85
N LYS A 49 -19.27 -8.14 4.70
CA LYS A 49 -18.24 -7.80 5.68
C LYS A 49 -16.93 -7.48 4.97
N TYR A 50 -16.20 -6.51 5.49
CA TYR A 50 -14.87 -6.14 5.03
C TYR A 50 -14.00 -5.79 6.24
N CYS A 51 -12.69 -5.90 6.09
CA CYS A 51 -11.72 -5.46 7.09
C CYS A 51 -10.94 -4.25 6.56
N LEU A 52 -10.52 -3.38 7.48
CA LEU A 52 -9.58 -2.31 7.17
C LEU A 52 -8.18 -2.83 7.44
N LEU A 53 -7.28 -2.70 6.46
CA LEU A 53 -5.91 -3.18 6.59
C LEU A 53 -5.22 -2.61 7.84
N GLY A 54 -5.36 -1.31 8.10
CA GLY A 54 -4.77 -0.68 9.28
C GLY A 54 -5.25 -1.29 10.61
N ARG A 55 -6.51 -1.70 10.72
CA ARG A 55 -7.04 -2.37 11.92
C ARG A 55 -6.49 -3.79 12.06
N LEU A 56 -6.45 -4.54 10.95
CA LEU A 56 -5.88 -5.88 10.94
C LEU A 56 -4.41 -5.84 11.35
N SER A 57 -3.64 -4.90 10.80
CA SER A 57 -2.22 -4.74 11.12
C SER A 57 -2.00 -4.41 12.60
N LEU A 58 -2.87 -3.60 13.22
CA LEU A 58 -2.82 -3.35 14.67
C LEU A 58 -3.01 -4.64 15.48
N GLU A 59 -3.99 -5.48 15.11
CA GLU A 59 -4.27 -6.76 15.78
C GLU A 59 -3.11 -7.76 15.63
N VAL A 60 -2.32 -7.66 14.55
CA VAL A 60 -1.13 -8.49 14.29
C VAL A 60 0.14 -7.94 14.98
N GLY A 61 0.05 -6.80 15.67
CA GLY A 61 1.16 -6.23 16.44
C GLY A 61 1.95 -5.13 15.73
N TRP A 62 1.40 -4.54 14.66
CA TRP A 62 1.99 -3.36 14.03
C TRP A 62 1.65 -2.08 14.80
N ASN A 63 2.65 -1.52 15.49
CA ASN A 63 2.47 -0.46 16.49
C ASN A 63 2.37 0.97 15.93
N HIS A 64 2.54 1.16 14.63
CA HIS A 64 2.57 2.51 14.02
C HIS A 64 1.19 3.07 13.69
N TYR A 65 0.12 2.31 13.93
CA TYR A 65 -1.25 2.69 13.63
C TYR A 65 -1.66 4.06 14.23
N ASN A 66 -1.28 4.31 15.49
CA ASN A 66 -1.62 5.57 16.17
C ASN A 66 -0.81 6.78 15.68
N THR A 67 0.34 6.56 15.06
CA THR A 67 1.22 7.63 14.57
C THR A 67 0.78 8.15 13.19
N ILE A 68 0.06 7.32 12.42
CA ILE A 68 -0.38 7.63 11.06
C ILE A 68 -1.78 8.25 11.03
N LYS A 69 -2.60 7.96 12.05
CA LYS A 69 -3.98 8.44 12.19
C LYS A 69 -4.04 9.93 12.52
#